data_AF-A0A1Q7ZIF5-F1
#
_entry.id   AF-A0A1Q7ZIF5-F1
#
_cell.length_a   1.000
_cell.length_b   1.000
_cell.length_c   1.000
_cell.angle_alpha   90.00
_cell.angle_beta   90.00
_cell.angle_gamma   90.00
#
_symmetry.space_group_name_H-M   'P 1'
#
loop_
_entity.id
_entity.type
_entity.pdbx_description
1 polymer ?
#
loop_
_entity_poly.entity_id
_entity_poly.type
_entity_poly.pdbx_seq_one_letter_code
_entity_poly.pdbx_strand_id
1 'polypeptide(L)' 'MRITAPDLKELDIIDAIVPEPAGGAQADHAKQATILGEHLMACLEELRTVAPAERVEARYQKFRRMGVFGQAKFF' A
#
# COMPACT_ATOMS: atom_id res chain seq x y z
N MET A 1 -5.99 3.31 18.73
CA MET A 1 -5.98 3.76 17.32
C MET A 1 -5.28 2.70 16.50
N ARG A 2 -5.71 2.46 15.26
CA ARG A 2 -5.13 1.47 14.34
C ARG A 2 -4.16 2.19 13.40
N ILE A 3 -2.88 2.22 13.76
CA ILE A 3 -1.87 3.08 13.10
C ILE A 3 -0.63 2.33 12.61
N THR A 4 -0.52 1.03 12.91
CA THR A 4 0.64 0.23 12.49
C THR A 4 0.49 -0.20 11.03
N ALA A 5 1.60 -0.55 10.37
CA ALA A 5 1.53 -1.05 8.99
C ALA A 5 0.61 -2.29 8.84
N PRO A 6 0.65 -3.30 9.74
CA PRO A 6 -0.31 -4.41 9.72
C PRO A 6 -1.77 -3.96 9.87
N ASP A 7 -2.05 -3.02 10.78
CA ASP A 7 -3.40 -2.47 10.94
C ASP A 7 -3.91 -1.84 9.64
N LEU A 8 -3.08 -1.00 9.01
CA LEU A 8 -3.45 -0.30 7.78
C LEU A 8 -3.58 -1.26 6.59
N LYS A 9 -2.82 -2.36 6.60
CA LYS A 9 -2.94 -3.40 5.59
C LYS A 9 -4.24 -4.19 5.74
N GLU A 10 -4.64 -4.50 6.98
CA GLU A 10 -5.92 -5.17 7.26
C GLU A 10 -7.13 -4.27 6.93
N LEU A 11 -6.97 -2.95 7.08
CA LEU A 11 -7.97 -1.96 6.67
C LEU A 11 -8.00 -1.68 5.15
N ASP A 12 -7.15 -2.35 4.36
CA ASP A 12 -6.98 -2.15 2.92
C ASP A 12 -6.63 -0.69 2.54
N ILE A 13 -5.92 0.01 3.42
CA ILE A 13 -5.44 1.38 3.20
C ILE A 13 -4.11 1.39 2.43
N ILE A 14 -3.25 0.39 2.68
CA ILE A 14 -1.94 0.22 2.02
C ILE A 14 -1.87 -1.09 1.26
N ASP A 15 -1.09 -1.12 0.18
CA ASP A 15 -1.00 -2.29 -0.70
C ASP A 15 0.05 -3.31 -0.24
N ALA A 16 1.10 -2.87 0.45
CA ALA A 16 2.18 -3.74 0.91
C ALA A 16 2.86 -3.17 2.16
N ILE A 17 3.56 -4.05 2.89
CA ILE A 17 4.44 -3.68 3.99
C ILE A 17 5.85 -4.01 3.54
N VAL A 18 6.72 -3.00 3.53
CA VAL A 18 8.14 -3.18 3.24
C VAL A 18 8.85 -3.65 4.50
N PRO A 19 9.52 -4.82 4.49
CA PRO A 19 10.22 -5.31 5.68
C PRO A 19 11.47 -4.47 5.96
N GLU A 20 11.80 -4.31 7.24
CA GLU A 20 13.03 -3.66 7.66
C GLU A 20 14.16 -4.68 7.90
N PRO A 21 15.43 -4.29 7.76
CA PRO A 21 16.57 -5.05 8.23
C PRO A 21 16.48 -5.39 9.72
N ALA A 22 17.22 -6.41 10.15
CA ALA A 22 17.39 -6.70 11.57
C ALA A 22 17.95 -5.46 12.30
N GLY A 23 17.28 -5.05 13.39
CA GLY A 23 17.62 -3.82 14.11
C GLY A 23 16.91 -2.55 13.59
N GLY A 24 16.09 -2.68 12.55
CA GLY A 24 15.27 -1.62 11.96
C GLY A 24 15.96 -0.89 10.80
N ALA A 25 15.19 -0.05 10.10
CA ALA A 25 15.65 0.70 8.93
C ALA A 25 16.90 1.55 9.21
N GLN A 26 17.01 2.13 10.42
CA GLN A 26 18.18 2.93 10.82
C GLN A 26 19.48 2.12 10.98
N ALA A 27 19.38 0.80 11.17
CA ALA A 27 20.56 -0.03 11.43
C ALA A 27 21.37 -0.28 10.15
N ASP A 28 20.72 -0.28 8.99
CA ASP A 28 21.36 -0.47 7.69
C ASP A 28 20.58 0.26 6.58
N HIS A 29 20.90 1.53 6.39
CA HIS A 29 20.26 2.37 5.39
C HIS A 29 20.47 1.87 3.96
N ALA A 30 21.65 1.30 3.66
CA ALA A 30 21.96 0.82 2.33
C ALA A 30 21.06 -0.38 1.97
N LYS A 31 20.94 -1.33 2.90
CA LYS A 31 20.04 -2.47 2.73
C LYS A 31 18.58 -2.06 2.68
N GLN A 32 18.16 -1.11 3.53
CA GLN A 32 16.79 -0.60 3.49
C GLN A 32 16.47 0.06 2.14
N ALA A 33 17.41 0.81 1.57
CA ALA A 33 17.25 1.43 0.25
C ALA A 33 17.12 0.38 -0.86
N THR A 34 17.90 -0.72 -0.79
CA THR A 34 17.77 -1.84 -1.74
C THR A 34 16.40 -2.49 -1.65
N ILE A 35 15.94 -2.87 -0.46
CA ILE A 35 14.63 -3.51 -0.26
C ILE A 35 13.51 -2.60 -0.76
N LEU A 36 13.55 -1.31 -0.42
CA LEU A 36 12.57 -0.34 -0.89
C LEU A 36 12.59 -0.20 -2.41
N GLY A 37 13.79 -0.13 -3.01
CA GLY A 37 13.98 -0.03 -4.45
C GLY A 37 13.37 -1.21 -5.21
N GLU A 38 13.58 -2.43 -4.73
CA GLU A 38 12.99 -3.65 -5.32
C GLU A 38 11.46 -3.60 -5.32
N HIS A 39 10.85 -3.19 -4.20
CA HIS A 39 9.39 -3.03 -4.11
C HIS A 39 8.86 -1.92 -5.02
N LEU A 40 9.53 -0.77 -5.07
CA LEU A 40 9.14 0.33 -5.96
C LEU A 40 9.21 -0.08 -7.43
N MET A 41 10.26 -0.78 -7.84
CA MET A 41 10.41 -1.28 -9.20
C MET A 41 9.32 -2.27 -9.56
N ALA A 42 9.01 -3.23 -8.67
CA ALA A 42 7.91 -4.17 -8.90
C ALA A 42 6.56 -3.45 -9.10
N CYS A 43 6.22 -2.51 -8.21
CA CYS A 43 5.00 -1.72 -8.33
C CYS A 43 4.95 -0.89 -9.62
N LEU A 44 6.08 -0.29 -10.02
CA LEU A 44 6.15 0.50 -11.24
C LEU A 44 5.99 -0.37 -12.49
N GLU A 45 6.64 -1.54 -12.55
CA GLU A 45 6.48 -2.45 -13.68
C GLU A 45 5.03 -2.95 -13.81
N GLU A 46 4.37 -3.29 -12.70
CA GLU A 46 2.93 -3.60 -12.71
C GLU A 46 2.11 -2.43 -13.28
N LEU A 47 2.27 -1.22 -12.73
CA LEU A 47 1.55 -0.04 -13.17
C LEU A 47 1.88 0.41 -14.59
N ARG A 48 3.02 0.02 -15.16
CA ARG A 48 3.35 0.32 -16.56
C ARG A 48 2.53 -0.50 -17.55
N THR A 49 2.05 -1.67 -17.14
CA THR A 49 1.21 -2.54 -17.98
C THR A 49 -0.25 -2.10 -18.01
N VAL A 50 -0.68 -1.25 -17.08
CA VAL A 50 -2.06 -0.74 -16.97
C VAL A 50 -2.24 0.52 -17.81
N ALA A 51 -3.29 0.55 -18.63
CA ALA A 51 -3.58 1.70 -19.50
C ALA A 51 -3.78 2.99 -18.67
N PRO A 52 -3.40 4.17 -19.18
CA PRO A 52 -3.53 5.42 -18.42
C PRO A 52 -4.94 5.69 -17.88
N ALA A 53 -5.99 5.45 -18.67
CA ALA A 53 -7.38 5.63 -18.25
C ALA A 53 -7.78 4.67 -17.11
N GLU A 54 -7.38 3.40 -17.22
CA GLU A 54 -7.63 2.37 -16.20
C GLU A 54 -6.89 2.69 -14.90
N ARG A 55 -5.67 3.24 -14.96
CA ARG A 55 -4.94 3.68 -13.74
C ARG A 55 -5.65 4.79 -13.01
N VAL A 56 -6.24 5.73 -13.74
CA VAL A 56 -7.02 6.84 -13.14
C VAL A 56 -8.26 6.29 -12.46
N GLU A 57 -8.99 5.41 -13.13
CA GLU A 57 -10.20 4.78 -12.57
C GLU A 57 -9.87 3.90 -11.36
N ALA A 58 -8.83 3.06 -11.44
CA ALA A 58 -8.38 2.21 -10.33
C ALA A 58 -8.00 3.05 -9.10
N ARG A 59 -7.33 4.18 -9.31
CA ARG A 59 -7.01 5.12 -8.23
C ARG A 59 -8.27 5.71 -7.61
N TYR A 60 -9.24 6.14 -8.42
CA TYR A 60 -10.52 6.64 -7.93
C TYR A 60 -11.24 5.59 -7.07
N GLN A 61 -11.37 4.36 -7.58
CA GLN A 61 -12.02 3.26 -6.87
C GLN A 61 -11.29 2.89 -5.57
N LYS A 62 -9.96 2.85 -5.58
CA LYS A 62 -9.15 2.61 -4.38
C LYS A 62 -9.53 3.57 -3.26
N PHE A 63 -9.51 4.88 -3.51
CA PHE A 63 -9.87 5.86 -2.49
C PHE A 63 -11.35 5.86 -2.14
N ARG A 64 -12.24 5.56 -3.09
CA ARG A 64 -13.69 5.53 -2.85
C ARG A 64 -14.13 4.36 -1.96
N ARG A 65 -13.40 3.25 -2.00
CA ARG A 65 -13.63 2.08 -1.13
C ARG A 65 -13.07 2.27 0.28
N MET A 66 -12.11 3.18 0.47
CA MET A 66 -11.59 3.52 1.79
C MET A 66 -12.63 4.28 2.61
N GLY A 67 -12.92 3.78 3.81
CA GLY A 67 -13.97 4.31 4.67
C GLY A 67 -15.28 3.55 4.48
N VAL A 68 -15.58 2.67 5.45
CA VAL A 68 -16.87 1.99 5.52
C VAL A 68 -17.89 2.98 6.08
N PHE A 69 -18.63 3.64 5.20
CA PHE A 69 -19.83 4.36 5.59
C PHE A 69 -20.92 3.31 5.83
N GLY A 70 -21.44 3.26 7.06
CA GLY A 70 -22.47 2.31 7.43
C GLY A 70 -23.62 2.38 6.43
N GLN A 71 -23.82 1.30 5.68
CA GLN A 71 -25.20 0.92 5.41
C GLN A 71 -25.79 0.70 6.79
N ALA A 72 -26.70 1.58 7.22
CA ALA A 72 -27.61 1.23 8.28
C ALA A 72 -28.21 -0.10 7.85
N LYS A 73 -27.83 -1.18 8.55
CA LYS A 73 -28.52 -2.46 8.46
C LYS A 73 -29.90 -2.19 9.05
N PHE A 74 -30.82 -1.73 8.21
CA PHE A 74 -32.23 -1.81 8.49
C PHE A 74 -32.55 -3.31 8.46
N PHE A 75 -32.69 -3.89 9.64
CA PHE A 75 -33.35 -5.17 9.84
C PHE A 75 -34.85 -5.02 9.54
#